data_AF-A0A7Y3G1W4-F1
#
_entry.id   AF-A0A7Y3G1W4-F1
#
_cell.length_a   1.000
_cell.length_b   1.000
_cell.length_c   1.000
_cell.angle_alpha   90.00
_cell.angle_beta   90.00
_cell.angle_gamma   90.00
#
_symmetry.space_group_name_H-M   'P 1'
#
loop_
_entity.id
_entity.type
_entity.pdbx_description
1 polymer ?
#
loop_
_entity_poly.entity_id
_entity_poly.type
_entity_poly.pdbx_seq_one_letter_code
_entity_poly.pdbx_strand_id
1 'polypeptide(L)' 'GTWFRVGFSPRKQNLTLYLMDGFDKYNDLLSQLGKHSTGKSCLYVKKLEDVDLKVLTKMVRESFKAATK' A
#
# COMPACT_ATOMS: atom_id res chain seq x y z
N GLY A 1 7.59 -7.95 -19.42
CA GLY A 1 6.12 -8.12 -19.36
C GLY A 1 5.51 -6.85 -18.81
N THR A 2 4.25 -6.55 -19.15
CA THR A 2 3.54 -5.38 -18.60
C THR A 2 3.06 -5.72 -17.20
N TRP A 3 3.64 -5.06 -16.19
CA TRP A 3 3.22 -5.21 -14.81
C TRP A 3 2.30 -4.05 -14.41
N PHE A 4 1.42 -4.28 -13.44
CA PHE A 4 0.55 -3.22 -12.91
C PHE A 4 1.36 -2.27 -12.02
N ARG A 5 0.96 -0.99 -11.96
CA ARG A 5 1.65 0.02 -11.13
C ARG A 5 1.25 -0.08 -9.65
N VAL A 6 -0.06 -0.22 -9.44
CA VAL A 6 -0.67 -0.50 -8.14
C VAL A 6 -1.76 -1.55 -8.36
N GLY A 7 -2.00 -2.38 -7.36
CA GLY A 7 -3.03 -3.41 -7.43
C GLY A 7 -3.55 -3.75 -6.04
N PHE A 8 -4.61 -4.54 -5.97
CA PHE A 8 -5.08 -5.09 -4.70
C PHE A 8 -5.62 -6.51 -4.90
N SER A 9 -5.56 -7.30 -3.84
CA SER A 9 -6.13 -8.64 -3.79
C SER A 9 -6.83 -8.83 -2.45
N PRO A 10 -8.16 -9.08 -2.45
CA PRO A 10 -8.85 -9.52 -1.25
C PRO A 10 -8.41 -10.95 -0.93
N ARG A 11 -7.92 -11.18 0.29
CA ARG A 11 -7.59 -12.51 0.81
C ARG A 11 -8.45 -12.83 2.02
N LYS A 12 -8.50 -14.11 2.38
CA LYS A 12 -9.33 -14.64 3.49
C LYS A 12 -9.18 -13.87 4.82
N GLN A 13 -7.97 -13.36 5.11
CA GLN A 13 -7.69 -12.67 6.38
C GLN A 13 -7.35 -11.19 6.22
N ASN A 14 -6.91 -10.76 5.04
CA ASN A 14 -6.37 -9.42 4.81
C ASN A 14 -6.74 -8.93 3.41
N LEU A 15 -6.94 -7.62 3.28
CA LEU A 15 -6.79 -6.90 2.02
C LEU A 15 -5.30 -6.66 1.77
N THR A 16 -4.78 -7.17 0.65
CA THR A 16 -3.41 -6.89 0.22
C THR A 16 -3.44 -5.78 -0.82
N LEU A 17 -2.74 -4.67 -0.58
CA LEU A 17 -2.43 -3.66 -1.59
C LEU A 17 -1.00 -3.86 -2.08
N TYR A 18 -0.79 -3.66 -3.37
CA TYR A 18 0.49 -3.84 -4.03
C TYR A 18 1.02 -2.49 -4.49
N LEU A 19 2.14 -2.04 -3.92
CA LEU A 19 2.85 -0.81 -4.26
C LEU A 19 4.22 -1.19 -4.83
N MET A 20 4.40 -1.07 -6.15
CA MET A 20 5.57 -1.65 -6.84
C MET A 20 6.88 -0.95 -6.57
N ASP A 21 6.82 0.28 -6.08
CA ASP A 21 7.97 1.10 -5.70
C ASP A 21 8.43 0.86 -4.24
N GLY A 22 7.87 -0.16 -3.57
CA GLY A 22 8.24 -0.53 -2.20
C GLY A 22 7.81 0.50 -1.16
N PHE A 23 8.47 0.49 0.00
CA PHE A 23 8.05 1.28 1.16
C PHE A 23 9.10 2.23 1.75
N ASP A 24 10.33 2.23 1.24
CA ASP A 24 11.45 2.96 1.85
C ASP A 24 11.19 4.46 1.99
N LYS A 25 10.44 5.04 1.05
CA LYS A 25 10.05 6.47 1.06
C LYS A 25 8.71 6.76 1.75
N TYR A 26 8.05 5.74 2.30
CA TYR A 26 6.74 5.84 2.92
C TYR A 26 6.78 5.66 4.45
N ASN A 27 7.96 5.58 5.07
CA ASN A 27 8.09 5.34 6.51
C ASN A 27 7.23 6.29 7.37
N ASP A 28 7.23 7.59 7.07
CA ASP A 28 6.41 8.57 7.79
C ASP A 28 4.92 8.34 7.58
N LEU A 29 4.49 7.96 6.38
CA LEU A 29 3.10 7.65 6.07
C LEU A 29 2.67 6.33 6.73
N LEU A 30 3.53 5.31 6.72
CA LEU A 30 3.28 4.04 7.40
C LEU A 30 3.09 4.24 8.90
N SER A 31 3.88 5.12 9.53
CA SER A 31 3.72 5.44 10.95
C SER A 31 2.34 6.04 11.29
N GLN A 32 1.73 6.73 10.33
CA GLN A 32 0.42 7.38 10.47
C GLN A 32 -0.74 6.50 9.97
N LEU A 33 -0.44 5.38 9.30
CA LEU A 33 -1.44 4.60 8.58
C LEU A 33 -2.39 3.84 9.51
N GLY A 34 -1.96 3.44 10.71
CA GLY A 34 -2.75 2.59 11.60
C GLY A 34 -2.28 1.14 11.57
N LYS A 35 -3.15 0.16 11.85
CA LYS A 35 -2.74 -1.26 11.96
C LYS A 35 -2.53 -1.87 10.59
N HIS A 36 -1.29 -2.22 10.28
CA HIS A 36 -0.92 -2.84 9.02
C HIS A 36 0.31 -3.73 9.21
N SER A 37 0.62 -4.53 8.19
CA SER A 37 1.94 -5.13 8.03
C SER A 37 2.42 -4.99 6.60
N THR A 38 3.73 -5.09 6.37
CA THR A 38 4.33 -4.92 5.05
C THR A 38 5.17 -6.14 4.65
N GLY A 39 5.23 -6.41 3.35
CA GLY A 39 6.25 -7.22 2.69
C GLY A 39 7.09 -6.34 1.78
N LYS A 40 7.78 -6.90 0.78
CA LYS A 40 8.61 -6.11 -0.16
C LYS A 40 7.81 -5.01 -0.89
N SER A 41 6.68 -5.41 -1.48
CA SER A 41 5.81 -4.53 -2.27
C SER A 41 4.33 -4.69 -1.90
N CYS A 42 4.08 -5.37 -0.78
CA CYS A 42 2.75 -5.73 -0.31
C CYS A 42 2.45 -4.99 1.00
N LEU A 43 1.31 -4.32 1.07
CA LEU A 43 0.74 -3.75 2.27
C LEU A 43 -0.47 -4.61 2.67
N TYR A 44 -0.48 -5.11 3.89
CA TYR A 44 -1.55 -5.94 4.41
C TYR A 44 -2.39 -5.15 5.42
N VAL A 45 -3.69 -5.09 5.17
CA VAL A 45 -4.67 -4.43 6.03
C VAL A 45 -5.78 -5.43 6.35
N LYS A 46 -6.07 -5.66 7.63
CA LYS A 46 -7.15 -6.59 8.04
C LYS A 46 -8.53 -5.99 7.76
N LYS A 47 -8.73 -4.74 8.17
CA LYS A 47 -9.96 -3.98 7.98
C LYS A 47 -9.64 -2.55 7.60
N LEU A 48 -10.46 -1.94 6.75
CA LEU A 48 -10.30 -0.55 6.37
C LEU A 48 -10.54 0.42 7.55
N GLU A 49 -11.32 0.02 8.55
CA GLU A 49 -11.53 0.81 9.78
C GLU A 49 -10.27 0.91 10.67
N ASP A 50 -9.32 -0.01 10.52
CA ASP A 50 -8.07 -0.02 11.29
C ASP A 50 -6.99 0.90 10.67
N VAL A 51 -7.27 1.53 9.53
CA VAL A 51 -6.33 2.39 8.80
C VAL A 51 -6.88 3.76 8.43
N ASP A 52 -6.02 4.77 8.39
CA ASP A 52 -6.36 6.09 7.89
C ASP A 52 -6.44 6.06 6.35
N LEU A 53 -7.66 6.17 5.82
CA LEU A 53 -7.92 6.17 4.38
C LEU A 53 -7.28 7.35 3.64
N LYS A 54 -7.06 8.51 4.29
CA LYS A 54 -6.39 9.66 3.67
C LYS A 54 -4.91 9.35 3.48
N VAL A 55 -4.27 8.77 4.50
CA VAL A 55 -2.87 8.32 4.45
C VAL A 55 -2.69 7.23 3.39
N LEU A 56 -3.57 6.22 3.39
CA LEU A 56 -3.58 5.16 2.38
C LEU A 56 -3.72 5.71 0.97
N THR A 57 -4.67 6.64 0.75
CA THR A 57 -4.89 7.28 -0.55
C THR A 57 -3.65 8.04 -1.01
N LYS A 58 -2.98 8.76 -0.10
CA LYS A 58 -1.74 9.47 -0.41
C LYS A 58 -0.65 8.51 -0.86
N MET A 59 -0.43 7.41 -0.14
CA MET A 59 0.55 6.39 -0.52
C MET A 59 0.27 5.78 -1.90
N VAL A 60 -0.99 5.39 -2.17
CA VAL A 60 -1.37 4.80 -3.47
C VAL A 60 -1.12 5.78 -4.62
N ARG A 61 -1.45 7.08 -4.44
CA ARG A 61 -1.20 8.11 -5.46
C ARG A 61 0.28 8.30 -5.73
N GLU A 62 1.10 8.39 -4.69
CA GLU A 62 2.55 8.55 -4.84
C GLU A 62 3.20 7.31 -5.45
N SER A 63 2.70 6.11 -5.14
CA SER A 63 3.18 4.85 -5.73
C SER A 63 2.87 4.78 -7.22
N PHE A 64 1.63 5.12 -7.59
CA PHE A 64 1.22 5.15 -8.99
C PHE A 64 2.05 6.11 -9.85
N LYS A 65 2.43 7.27 -9.31
CA LYS A 65 3.30 8.26 -9.97
C LYS A 65 4.78 7.85 -10.02
N ALA A 66 5.23 6.99 -9.12
CA ALA A 66 6.61 6.55 -9.08
C ALA A 66 6.87 5.38 -10.04
N ALA A 67 5.89 4.50 -10.21
CA ALA A 67 5.92 3.35 -11.12
C ALA A 67 5.81 3.73 -12.63
N THR A 68 5.94 5.02 -12.96
CA THR A 68 5.99 5.55 -14.34
C THR A 68 7.40 5.74 -14.91
N LYS A 69 8.44 5.39 -14.15
CA LYS A 69 9.84 5.43 -14.64
C LYS A 69 10.32 4.07 -15.11
#